data_AF-E9EYN5-F1
#
_entry.id   AF-E9EYN5-F1
#
_cell.length_a   1.000
_cell.length_b   1.000
_cell.length_c   1.000
_cell.angle_alpha   90.00
_cell.angle_beta   90.00
_cell.angle_gamma   90.00
#
_symmetry.space_group_name_H-M   'P 1'
#
loop_
_entity.id
_entity.type
_entity.pdbx_description
1 polymer ?
#
loop_
_entity_poly.entity_id
_entity_poly.type
_entity_poly.pdbx_seq_one_letter_code
_entity_poly.pdbx_strand_id
1 'polypeptide(L)'
;MSQRRVNRTATVQWREVQREESLPIQRSFAQFQPRRISSNLELPETLAGISIRVPCDQNFKNTEIEDPVFEAVAATAQLGIDILHSSTGFSGLMDTGKQIIEETLRNNPSQRCRDAKGIEKHTKDYLKRITENFPVLLVHDMRAATNGRTTKGTWEVPQDRLFPPHHAGAIEINRILVDRLIDARQAALLDSNDQNARDRFYTLSFRIGATIAHELCHVFTTFLLYDPNANTPPAVSYAGWGNTMVGESGRRWESLTFGGVVDMRQGSWMERVGLKLSGGRRTFVVNPPSFKAIARRDFSVFPLVDEDCSKRGGKPHIIDTDSWLAKYGNIYEAYSENDNHQPERLPKHVLDCAMSGAGEFTRLSADKLRNWTLGIDEGIGGRPSWSWTIKMSA
;
A
#
# COMPACT_ATOMS: atom_id res chain seq x y z
N MET A 1 29.11 10.77 71.95
CA MET A 1 29.97 10.37 70.83
C MET A 1 29.11 10.28 69.57
N SER A 2 29.25 11.26 68.67
CA SER A 2 28.41 11.45 67.48
C SER A 2 29.16 10.92 66.25
N GLN A 3 28.62 9.90 65.59
CA GLN A 3 29.17 9.36 64.33
C GLN A 3 28.51 10.05 63.13
N ARG A 4 29.27 10.92 62.47
CA ARG A 4 28.93 11.51 61.16
C ARG A 4 29.12 10.46 60.05
N ARG A 5 28.04 10.08 59.37
CA ARG A 5 28.09 9.38 58.06
C ARG A 5 28.40 10.41 56.96
N VAL A 6 29.43 10.14 56.17
CA VAL A 6 29.77 10.89 54.96
C VAL A 6 29.21 10.12 53.76
N ASN A 7 28.21 10.69 53.09
CA ASN A 7 27.75 10.20 51.79
C ASN A 7 28.63 10.82 50.70
N ARG A 8 29.37 9.99 49.96
CA ARG A 8 30.06 10.39 48.72
C ARG A 8 29.19 10.00 47.53
N THR A 9 28.65 10.99 46.84
CA THR A 9 27.96 10.83 45.55
C THR A 9 29.02 10.82 44.45
N ALA A 10 29.12 9.71 43.71
CA ALA A 10 29.98 9.62 42.54
C ALA A 10 29.28 10.19 41.32
N THR A 11 29.78 11.30 40.78
CA THR A 11 29.30 11.90 39.53
C THR A 11 29.93 11.17 38.35
N VAL A 12 29.15 10.35 37.65
CA VAL A 12 29.58 9.70 36.39
C VAL A 12 29.36 10.68 35.24
N GLN A 13 30.44 11.26 34.72
CA GLN A 13 30.41 12.05 33.49
C GLN A 13 30.36 11.10 32.28
N TRP A 14 29.21 11.03 31.60
CA TRP A 14 29.10 10.43 30.28
C TRP A 14 29.71 11.38 29.25
N ARG A 15 30.87 11.03 28.68
CA ARG A 15 31.39 11.66 27.47
C ARG A 15 30.63 11.10 26.27
N GLU A 16 29.79 11.92 25.68
CA GLU A 16 29.14 11.66 24.40
C GLU A 16 30.20 11.71 23.29
N VAL A 17 30.67 10.53 22.87
CA VAL A 17 31.57 10.41 21.72
C VAL A 17 30.72 10.48 20.46
N GLN A 18 30.57 11.68 19.89
CA GLN A 18 30.07 11.84 18.52
C GLN A 18 31.13 11.29 17.55
N ARG A 19 31.01 10.01 17.18
CA ARG A 19 31.66 9.49 15.98
C ARG A 19 30.80 9.84 14.78
N GLU A 20 31.25 10.80 13.99
CA GLU A 20 30.83 10.95 12.59
C GLU A 20 31.36 9.75 11.79
N GLU A 21 30.69 8.61 11.89
CA GLU A 21 30.84 7.57 10.89
C GLU A 21 30.12 8.05 9.62
N SER A 22 30.87 8.39 8.58
CA SER A 22 30.32 8.58 7.23
C SER A 22 29.74 7.24 6.77
N LEU A 23 28.42 7.10 6.87
CA LEU A 23 27.77 5.80 6.78
C LEU A 23 27.76 5.22 5.34
N PRO A 24 27.94 3.88 5.17
CA PRO A 24 27.87 3.17 3.88
C PRO A 24 26.54 3.28 3.12
N ILE A 25 25.51 3.86 3.73
CA ILE A 25 24.13 3.88 3.22
C ILE A 25 24.03 4.66 1.91
N GLN A 26 24.76 5.78 1.80
CA GLN A 26 24.73 6.62 0.60
C GLN A 26 25.21 5.89 -0.66
N ARG A 27 26.11 4.89 -0.51
CA ARG A 27 26.60 4.11 -1.67
C ARG A 27 25.61 3.03 -2.13
N SER A 28 24.78 2.50 -1.24
CA SER A 28 23.81 1.47 -1.63
C SER A 28 22.61 2.02 -2.39
N PHE A 29 22.14 3.23 -2.07
CA PHE A 29 20.97 3.83 -2.73
C PHE A 29 21.29 4.41 -4.11
N ALA A 30 22.49 4.98 -4.30
CA ALA A 30 22.93 5.47 -5.61
C ALA A 30 23.01 4.36 -6.69
N GLN A 31 23.15 3.08 -6.29
CA GLN A 31 23.14 1.93 -7.20
C GLN A 31 21.73 1.49 -7.62
N PHE A 32 20.69 1.91 -6.89
CA PHE A 32 19.29 1.62 -7.18
C PHE A 32 18.53 2.79 -7.80
N GLN A 33 19.23 3.86 -8.22
CA GLN A 33 18.62 4.91 -9.02
C GLN A 33 18.00 4.25 -10.25
N PRO A 34 16.67 4.25 -10.40
CA PRO A 34 16.05 3.69 -11.58
C PRO A 34 16.64 4.44 -12.76
N ARG A 35 17.24 3.70 -13.71
CA ARG A 35 17.54 4.30 -15.02
C ARG A 35 16.24 4.96 -15.45
N ARG A 36 16.26 6.24 -15.84
CA ARG A 36 15.08 6.92 -16.39
C ARG A 36 14.60 6.09 -17.57
N ILE A 37 13.66 5.18 -17.33
CA ILE A 37 13.01 4.44 -18.40
C ILE A 37 12.12 5.49 -19.06
N SER A 38 12.42 5.76 -20.32
CA SER A 38 11.64 6.65 -21.18
C SER A 38 10.28 6.04 -21.52
N SER A 39 9.53 5.58 -20.53
CA SER A 39 8.19 5.07 -20.75
C SER A 39 7.22 6.19 -20.41
N ASN A 40 6.63 6.78 -21.45
CA ASN A 40 5.33 7.42 -21.42
C ASN A 40 4.28 6.37 -20.99
N LEU A 41 4.33 5.90 -19.75
CA LEU A 41 3.24 5.13 -19.16
C LEU A 41 2.16 6.14 -18.85
N GLU A 42 1.19 6.21 -19.74
CA GLU A 42 -0.03 6.96 -19.50
C GLU A 42 -0.70 6.37 -18.26
N LEU A 43 -1.06 7.26 -17.33
CA LEU A 43 -1.90 6.87 -16.22
C LEU A 43 -3.26 6.46 -16.77
N PRO A 44 -3.88 5.40 -16.23
CA PRO A 44 -5.13 4.93 -16.78
C PRO A 44 -6.23 5.96 -16.52
N GLU A 45 -6.96 6.30 -17.58
CA GLU A 45 -8.07 7.27 -17.50
C GLU A 45 -9.32 6.70 -16.83
N THR A 46 -9.40 5.38 -16.66
CA THR A 46 -10.53 4.71 -16.03
C THR A 46 -10.09 3.51 -15.21
N LEU A 47 -10.74 3.31 -14.07
CA LEU A 47 -10.74 2.05 -13.34
C LEU A 47 -12.06 1.33 -13.64
N ALA A 48 -11.98 0.21 -14.35
CA ALA A 48 -13.13 -0.60 -14.69
C ALA A 48 -13.13 -1.89 -13.88
N GLY A 49 -14.30 -2.51 -13.73
CA GLY A 49 -14.36 -3.78 -13.04
C GLY A 49 -14.42 -3.67 -11.52
N ILE A 50 -14.50 -2.46 -10.95
CA ILE A 50 -14.41 -2.34 -9.49
C ILE A 50 -15.70 -2.82 -8.83
N SER A 51 -15.53 -3.77 -7.91
CA SER A 51 -16.56 -4.26 -6.99
C SER A 51 -16.03 -4.09 -5.57
N ILE A 52 -16.68 -3.22 -4.80
CA ILE A 52 -16.39 -2.99 -3.38
C ILE A 52 -17.54 -3.61 -2.61
N ARG A 53 -17.21 -4.49 -1.66
CA ARG A 53 -18.21 -5.19 -0.86
C ARG A 53 -17.97 -5.02 0.62
N VAL A 54 -19.06 -4.92 1.36
CA VAL A 54 -19.08 -4.85 2.83
C VAL A 54 -19.87 -6.01 3.42
N PRO A 55 -19.57 -6.44 4.66
CA PRO A 55 -20.35 -7.46 5.34
C PRO A 55 -21.84 -7.12 5.36
N CYS A 56 -22.67 -8.12 5.08
CA CYS A 56 -24.12 -8.10 5.26
C CYS A 56 -24.54 -9.50 5.73
N ASP A 57 -25.01 -9.59 6.97
CA ASP A 57 -25.34 -10.85 7.63
C ASP A 57 -24.15 -11.84 7.61
N GLN A 58 -24.31 -13.00 6.98
CA GLN A 58 -23.27 -14.04 6.83
C GLN A 58 -22.49 -13.94 5.50
N ASN A 59 -22.65 -12.85 4.75
CA ASN A 59 -22.06 -12.70 3.43
C ASN A 59 -21.58 -11.26 3.18
N PHE A 60 -21.33 -10.92 1.92
CA PHE A 60 -20.91 -9.62 1.43
C PHE A 60 -21.94 -9.07 0.44
N LYS A 61 -22.26 -7.79 0.53
CA LYS A 61 -23.06 -7.07 -0.47
C LYS A 61 -22.22 -6.01 -1.17
N ASN A 62 -22.52 -5.73 -2.43
CA ASN A 62 -21.93 -4.60 -3.13
C ASN A 62 -22.35 -3.29 -2.43
N THR A 63 -21.42 -2.35 -2.32
CA THR A 63 -21.72 -0.97 -1.94
C THR A 63 -22.21 -0.21 -3.16
N GLU A 64 -23.21 0.65 -2.98
CA GLU A 64 -23.67 1.56 -4.03
C GLU A 64 -22.61 2.63 -4.32
N ILE A 65 -22.66 3.21 -5.52
CA ILE A 65 -21.64 4.17 -5.99
C ILE A 65 -21.61 5.45 -5.13
N GLU A 66 -22.76 5.85 -4.58
CA GLU A 66 -22.93 7.00 -3.69
C GLU A 66 -22.60 6.67 -2.22
N ASP A 67 -22.26 5.41 -1.90
CA ASP A 67 -21.82 5.04 -0.56
C ASP A 67 -20.43 5.66 -0.27
N PRO A 68 -20.24 6.38 0.86
CA PRO A 68 -18.94 6.93 1.23
C PRO A 68 -17.80 5.89 1.28
N VAL A 69 -18.12 4.63 1.63
CA VAL A 69 -17.17 3.52 1.59
C VAL A 69 -16.74 3.22 0.16
N PHE A 70 -17.69 3.19 -0.78
CA PHE A 70 -17.38 2.98 -2.19
C PHE A 70 -16.47 4.09 -2.71
N GLU A 71 -16.84 5.35 -2.51
CA GLU A 71 -16.06 6.48 -3.01
C GLU A 71 -14.62 6.48 -2.47
N ALA A 72 -14.46 6.28 -1.16
CA ALA A 72 -13.17 6.30 -0.49
C ALA A 72 -12.26 5.15 -0.95
N VAL A 73 -12.81 3.95 -1.06
CA VAL A 73 -12.06 2.75 -1.46
C VAL A 73 -11.77 2.77 -2.96
N ALA A 74 -12.70 3.23 -3.79
CA ALA A 74 -12.47 3.39 -5.23
C ALA A 74 -11.37 4.42 -5.52
N ALA A 75 -11.40 5.58 -4.84
CA ALA A 75 -10.39 6.61 -5.01
C ALA A 75 -8.99 6.13 -4.60
N THR A 76 -8.90 5.40 -3.49
CA THR A 76 -7.62 4.84 -3.03
C THR A 76 -7.16 3.64 -3.85
N ALA A 77 -8.07 2.85 -4.42
CA ALA A 77 -7.74 1.80 -5.40
C ALA A 77 -7.14 2.38 -6.67
N GLN A 78 -7.74 3.45 -7.21
CA GLN A 78 -7.16 4.19 -8.33
C GLN A 78 -5.78 4.75 -7.97
N LEU A 79 -5.61 5.33 -6.77
CA LEU A 79 -4.29 5.78 -6.33
C LEU A 79 -3.27 4.64 -6.29
N GLY A 80 -3.66 3.45 -5.82
CA GLY A 80 -2.81 2.27 -5.85
C GLY A 80 -2.38 1.87 -7.26
N ILE A 81 -3.31 1.89 -8.22
CA ILE A 81 -3.01 1.68 -9.65
C ILE A 81 -2.07 2.77 -10.19
N ASP A 82 -2.34 4.04 -9.89
CA ASP A 82 -1.51 5.15 -10.35
C ASP A 82 -0.08 5.04 -9.82
N ILE A 83 0.09 4.61 -8.56
CA ILE A 83 1.39 4.32 -7.96
C ILE A 83 2.10 3.20 -8.73
N LEU A 84 1.41 2.10 -9.06
CA LEU A 84 1.99 1.00 -9.85
C LEU A 84 2.36 1.42 -11.29
N HIS A 85 1.61 2.35 -11.88
CA HIS A 85 1.88 2.91 -13.21
C HIS A 85 2.98 3.98 -13.21
N SER A 86 3.29 4.58 -12.06
CA SER A 86 4.39 5.53 -11.93
C SER A 86 5.71 4.91 -12.41
N SER A 87 6.65 5.71 -12.92
CA SER A 87 7.92 5.20 -13.44
C SER A 87 8.66 4.31 -12.42
N THR A 88 8.69 4.74 -11.15
CA THR A 88 9.36 4.00 -10.07
C THR A 88 8.57 2.75 -9.68
N GLY A 89 7.24 2.85 -9.57
CA GLY A 89 6.37 1.72 -9.25
C GLY A 89 6.40 0.62 -10.31
N PHE A 90 6.39 1.01 -11.59
CA PHE A 90 6.46 0.10 -12.72
C PHE A 90 7.81 -0.61 -12.79
N SER A 91 8.92 0.14 -12.61
CA SER A 91 10.27 -0.45 -12.56
C SER A 91 10.40 -1.42 -11.38
N GLY A 92 9.91 -1.03 -10.20
CA GLY A 92 9.90 -1.89 -9.02
C GLY A 92 9.08 -3.17 -9.23
N LEU A 93 7.96 -3.08 -9.95
CA LEU A 93 7.10 -4.23 -10.27
C LEU A 93 7.78 -5.17 -11.26
N MET A 94 8.45 -4.64 -12.31
CA MET A 94 9.26 -5.43 -13.23
C MET A 94 10.40 -6.17 -12.52
N ASP A 95 11.17 -5.48 -11.69
CA ASP A 95 12.30 -6.08 -10.97
C ASP A 95 11.85 -7.15 -9.98
N THR A 96 10.72 -6.91 -9.31
CA THR A 96 10.08 -7.90 -8.43
C THR A 96 9.62 -9.12 -9.23
N GLY A 97 8.92 -8.92 -10.34
CA GLY A 97 8.41 -10.01 -11.19
C GLY A 97 9.51 -10.85 -11.84
N LYS A 98 10.59 -10.20 -12.30
CA LYS A 98 11.77 -10.89 -12.82
C LYS A 98 12.37 -11.82 -11.76
N GLN A 99 12.55 -11.32 -10.54
CA GLN A 99 13.11 -12.13 -9.46
C GLN A 99 12.18 -13.29 -9.06
N ILE A 100 10.86 -13.09 -9.06
CA ILE A 100 9.88 -14.17 -8.83
C ILE A 100 10.10 -15.30 -9.84
N ILE A 101 10.18 -14.99 -11.13
CA ILE A 101 10.38 -16.00 -12.18
C ILE A 101 11.72 -16.73 -11.98
N GLU A 102 12.80 -15.98 -11.79
CA GLU A 102 14.15 -16.53 -11.67
C GLU A 102 14.32 -17.45 -10.45
N GLU A 103 13.82 -17.02 -9.28
CA GLU A 103 13.87 -17.81 -8.05
C GLU A 103 12.98 -19.05 -8.13
N THR A 104 11.79 -18.92 -8.71
CA THR A 104 10.89 -20.05 -8.90
C THR A 104 11.50 -21.10 -9.82
N LEU A 105 12.07 -20.70 -10.97
CA LEU A 105 12.70 -21.65 -11.89
C LEU A 105 14.00 -22.25 -11.35
N ARG A 106 14.72 -21.52 -10.48
CA ARG A 106 15.88 -22.09 -9.78
C ARG A 106 15.48 -23.21 -8.83
N ASN A 107 14.38 -23.04 -8.10
CA ASN A 107 13.89 -24.02 -7.12
C ASN A 107 13.07 -25.15 -7.76
N ASN A 108 12.37 -24.85 -8.86
CA ASN A 108 11.59 -25.80 -9.64
C ASN A 108 11.71 -25.48 -11.15
N PRO A 109 12.71 -26.04 -11.85
CA PRO A 109 12.92 -25.78 -13.28
C PRO A 109 11.74 -26.18 -14.19
N SER A 110 10.85 -27.04 -13.70
CA SER A 110 9.67 -27.50 -14.42
C SER A 110 8.44 -26.61 -14.21
N GLN A 111 8.50 -25.63 -13.30
CA GLN A 111 7.38 -24.75 -13.04
C GLN A 111 6.99 -23.99 -14.31
N ARG A 112 5.73 -24.11 -14.71
CA ARG A 112 5.18 -23.27 -15.76
C ARG A 112 5.13 -21.83 -15.25
N CYS A 113 5.74 -20.90 -15.96
CA CYS A 113 5.66 -19.47 -15.66
C CYS A 113 5.84 -18.63 -16.94
N ARG A 114 5.62 -17.31 -16.82
CA ARG A 114 6.01 -16.33 -17.84
C ARG A 114 7.54 -16.24 -17.93
N ASP A 115 8.03 -15.79 -19.07
CA ASP A 115 9.46 -15.66 -19.30
C ASP A 115 10.01 -14.32 -18.74
N ALA A 116 11.17 -14.38 -18.08
CA ALA A 116 11.82 -13.20 -17.50
C ALA A 116 12.31 -12.21 -18.57
N LYS A 117 12.57 -12.66 -19.81
CA LYS A 117 13.03 -11.80 -20.92
C LYS A 117 11.94 -10.83 -21.37
N GLY A 118 10.69 -11.27 -21.36
CA GLY A 118 9.50 -10.49 -21.70
C GLY A 118 8.86 -9.74 -20.52
N ILE A 119 9.55 -9.59 -19.39
CA ILE A 119 8.94 -9.09 -18.14
C ILE A 119 8.24 -7.74 -18.31
N GLU A 120 8.81 -6.80 -19.09
CA GLU A 120 8.17 -5.50 -19.35
C GLU A 120 6.80 -5.66 -20.02
N LYS A 121 6.70 -6.53 -21.03
CA LYS A 121 5.44 -6.83 -21.73
C LYS A 121 4.44 -7.49 -20.77
N HIS A 122 4.90 -8.42 -19.94
CA HIS A 122 4.05 -9.11 -18.96
C HIS A 122 3.53 -8.15 -17.89
N THR A 123 4.37 -7.23 -17.40
CA THR A 123 3.96 -6.19 -16.44
C THR A 123 2.93 -5.25 -17.06
N LYS A 124 3.12 -4.81 -18.32
CA LYS A 124 2.13 -3.99 -19.04
C LYS A 124 0.79 -4.72 -19.23
N ASP A 125 0.83 -6.00 -19.63
CA ASP A 125 -0.37 -6.85 -19.77
C ASP A 125 -1.08 -7.02 -18.42
N TYR A 126 -0.33 -7.25 -17.34
CA TYR A 126 -0.88 -7.34 -15.99
C TYR A 126 -1.60 -6.07 -15.57
N LEU A 127 -0.90 -4.92 -15.65
CA LEU A 127 -1.44 -3.62 -15.27
C LEU A 127 -2.68 -3.24 -16.07
N LYS A 128 -2.66 -3.52 -17.39
CA LYS A 128 -3.84 -3.36 -18.25
C LYS A 128 -5.02 -4.18 -17.72
N ARG A 129 -4.81 -5.47 -17.44
CA ARG A 129 -5.88 -6.39 -17.01
C ARG A 129 -6.49 -5.98 -15.68
N ILE A 130 -5.67 -5.64 -14.68
CA ILE A 130 -6.21 -5.18 -13.39
C ILE A 130 -6.91 -3.83 -13.51
N THR A 131 -6.53 -2.97 -14.45
CA THR A 131 -7.23 -1.70 -14.72
C THR A 131 -8.58 -1.92 -15.41
N GLU A 132 -8.66 -2.87 -16.34
CA GLU A 132 -9.87 -3.19 -17.10
C GLU A 132 -10.87 -4.05 -16.32
N ASN A 133 -10.37 -4.85 -15.37
CA ASN A 133 -11.16 -5.79 -14.60
C ASN A 133 -10.55 -6.00 -13.21
N PHE A 134 -10.73 -5.01 -12.34
CA PHE A 134 -10.05 -4.95 -11.04
C PHE A 134 -10.43 -6.10 -10.08
N PRO A 135 -9.50 -6.58 -9.23
CA PRO A 135 -9.82 -7.54 -8.16
C PRO A 135 -10.95 -7.05 -7.24
N VAL A 136 -11.73 -7.97 -6.66
CA VAL A 136 -12.77 -7.60 -5.70
C VAL A 136 -12.14 -7.00 -4.45
N LEU A 137 -12.69 -5.89 -3.96
CA LEU A 137 -12.29 -5.25 -2.71
C LEU A 137 -13.29 -5.58 -1.61
N LEU A 138 -12.82 -6.19 -0.52
CA LEU A 138 -13.65 -6.56 0.63
C LEU A 138 -13.30 -5.66 1.81
N VAL A 139 -14.26 -4.87 2.29
CA VAL A 139 -14.06 -3.92 3.39
C VAL A 139 -14.75 -4.46 4.63
N HIS A 140 -13.99 -4.96 5.60
CA HIS A 140 -14.54 -5.54 6.82
C HIS A 140 -13.58 -5.37 8.00
N ASP A 141 -14.05 -5.71 9.20
CA ASP A 141 -13.21 -5.70 10.38
C ASP A 141 -12.15 -6.79 10.27
N MET A 142 -10.90 -6.39 10.52
CA MET A 142 -9.74 -7.27 10.51
C MET A 142 -8.97 -7.07 11.81
N ARG A 143 -8.23 -8.11 12.24
CA ARG A 143 -7.37 -8.06 13.42
C ARG A 143 -6.57 -6.77 13.51
N ALA A 144 -6.47 -6.26 14.73
CA ALA A 144 -5.59 -5.15 15.06
C ALA A 144 -4.16 -5.43 14.53
N ALA A 145 -3.65 -4.51 13.70
CA ALA A 145 -2.36 -4.50 12.98
C ALA A 145 -2.41 -4.87 11.49
N THR A 146 -3.53 -5.36 10.95
CA THR A 146 -3.64 -5.69 9.52
C THR A 146 -4.30 -4.55 8.76
N ASN A 147 -3.58 -3.91 7.83
CA ASN A 147 -4.16 -2.87 6.95
C ASN A 147 -5.02 -3.47 5.84
N GLY A 148 -4.53 -4.57 5.29
CA GLY A 148 -5.18 -5.34 4.25
C GLY A 148 -4.42 -6.63 4.01
N ARG A 149 -4.95 -7.46 3.13
CA ARG A 149 -4.32 -8.70 2.66
C ARG A 149 -4.94 -9.15 1.35
N THR A 150 -4.22 -10.02 0.65
CA THR A 150 -4.73 -10.72 -0.52
C THR A 150 -5.18 -12.13 -0.14
N THR A 151 -6.42 -12.46 -0.49
CA THR A 151 -6.86 -13.85 -0.58
C THR A 151 -6.89 -14.26 -2.04
N LYS A 152 -6.11 -15.29 -2.39
CA LYS A 152 -6.07 -15.82 -3.75
C LYS A 152 -7.33 -16.64 -4.02
N GLY A 153 -7.96 -16.36 -5.15
CA GLY A 153 -9.11 -17.11 -5.62
C GLY A 153 -8.69 -18.31 -6.47
N THR A 154 -9.66 -19.17 -6.76
CA THR A 154 -9.48 -20.21 -7.77
C THR A 154 -9.79 -19.63 -9.13
N TRP A 155 -8.79 -19.59 -10.01
CA TRP A 155 -9.03 -19.39 -11.43
C TRP A 155 -8.39 -20.54 -12.18
N GLU A 156 -9.15 -21.14 -13.09
CA GLU A 156 -8.58 -22.07 -14.05
C GLU A 156 -7.70 -21.24 -14.98
N VAL A 157 -6.44 -21.64 -15.14
CA VAL A 157 -5.59 -21.07 -16.19
C VAL A 157 -6.19 -21.53 -17.51
N PRO A 158 -7.01 -20.73 -18.21
CA PRO A 158 -7.72 -21.26 -19.34
C PRO A 158 -6.71 -21.47 -20.48
N GLN A 159 -7.05 -22.33 -21.43
CA GLN A 159 -6.19 -22.58 -22.60
C GLN A 159 -5.86 -21.28 -23.38
N ASP A 160 -6.75 -20.28 -23.30
CA ASP A 160 -6.60 -18.95 -23.91
C ASP A 160 -5.68 -17.98 -23.13
N ARG A 161 -5.20 -18.38 -21.94
CA ARG A 161 -4.30 -17.61 -21.06
C ARG A 161 -4.87 -16.25 -20.61
N LEU A 162 -6.18 -16.06 -20.64
CA LEU A 162 -6.77 -14.84 -20.11
C LEU A 162 -6.73 -14.88 -18.58
N PHE A 163 -5.92 -14.00 -17.99
CA PHE A 163 -5.90 -13.78 -16.55
C PHE A 163 -7.11 -12.94 -16.13
N PRO A 164 -8.02 -13.46 -15.28
CA PRO A 164 -9.20 -12.75 -14.78
C PRO A 164 -8.95 -12.25 -13.35
N PRO A 165 -8.59 -10.96 -13.13
CA PRO A 165 -8.12 -10.53 -11.82
C PRO A 165 -9.17 -10.66 -10.70
N HIS A 166 -10.45 -10.45 -10.99
CA HIS A 166 -11.57 -10.62 -10.05
C HIS A 166 -11.75 -12.08 -9.55
N HIS A 167 -11.32 -13.07 -10.31
CA HIS A 167 -11.28 -14.47 -9.86
C HIS A 167 -9.90 -14.87 -9.31
N ALA A 168 -8.84 -14.16 -9.68
CA ALA A 168 -7.48 -14.45 -9.24
C ALA A 168 -7.25 -14.08 -7.78
N GLY A 169 -7.95 -13.07 -7.27
CA GLY A 169 -7.94 -12.75 -5.85
C GLY A 169 -8.94 -11.70 -5.42
N ALA A 170 -9.15 -11.65 -4.11
CA ALA A 170 -9.81 -10.57 -3.42
C ALA A 170 -8.78 -9.84 -2.55
N ILE A 171 -8.89 -8.51 -2.49
CA ILE A 171 -8.08 -7.67 -1.60
C ILE A 171 -8.99 -7.26 -0.45
N GLU A 172 -8.66 -7.73 0.74
CA GLU A 172 -9.34 -7.37 1.97
C GLU A 172 -8.70 -6.09 2.53
N ILE A 173 -9.52 -5.14 2.96
CA ILE A 173 -9.11 -3.84 3.52
C ILE A 173 -9.77 -3.67 4.88
N ASN A 174 -9.00 -3.25 5.86
CA ASN A 174 -9.50 -3.05 7.21
C ASN A 174 -10.47 -1.86 7.26
N ARG A 175 -11.72 -2.13 7.66
CA ARG A 175 -12.82 -1.18 7.82
C ARG A 175 -12.42 0.07 8.61
N ILE A 176 -11.63 -0.10 9.68
CA ILE A 176 -11.18 1.00 10.55
C ILE A 176 -10.39 2.06 9.76
N LEU A 177 -9.59 1.66 8.77
CA LEU A 177 -8.84 2.61 7.94
C LEU A 177 -9.75 3.41 7.02
N VAL A 178 -10.78 2.75 6.47
CA VAL A 178 -11.75 3.36 5.56
C VAL A 178 -12.62 4.36 6.31
N ASP A 179 -13.16 3.98 7.48
CA ASP A 179 -13.98 4.88 8.29
C ASP A 179 -13.19 6.12 8.71
N ARG A 180 -11.93 5.96 9.13
CA ARG A 180 -11.04 7.09 9.45
C ARG A 180 -10.76 8.01 8.27
N LEU A 181 -10.65 7.45 7.05
CA LEU A 181 -10.46 8.23 5.84
C LEU A 181 -11.70 9.08 5.53
N ILE A 182 -12.89 8.48 5.67
CA ILE A 182 -14.17 9.17 5.50
C ILE A 182 -14.29 10.31 6.52
N ASP A 183 -13.98 10.06 7.79
CA ASP A 183 -13.99 11.07 8.85
C ASP A 183 -13.02 12.22 8.58
N ALA A 184 -11.78 11.90 8.19
CA ALA A 184 -10.77 12.90 7.87
C ALA A 184 -11.18 13.77 6.68
N ARG A 185 -11.81 13.16 5.66
CA ARG A 185 -12.37 13.89 4.52
C ARG A 185 -13.49 14.81 4.96
N GLN A 186 -14.43 14.31 5.75
CA GLN A 186 -15.57 15.10 6.21
C GLN A 186 -15.12 16.31 7.04
N ALA A 187 -14.15 16.12 7.95
CA ALA A 187 -13.57 17.21 8.72
C ALA A 187 -12.89 18.25 7.80
N ALA A 188 -12.13 17.81 6.80
CA ALA A 188 -11.46 18.71 5.87
C ALA A 188 -12.42 19.48 4.94
N LEU A 189 -13.60 18.93 4.66
CA LEU A 189 -14.67 19.60 3.92
C LEU A 189 -15.45 20.60 4.78
N LEU A 190 -15.61 20.32 6.08
CA LEU A 190 -16.28 21.21 7.03
C LEU A 190 -15.45 22.44 7.34
N ASP A 191 -14.12 22.30 7.42
CA ASP A 191 -13.19 23.40 7.64
C ASP A 191 -12.03 23.35 6.64
N SER A 192 -12.13 24.19 5.60
CA SER A 192 -11.08 24.33 4.59
C SER A 192 -9.78 24.95 5.13
N ASN A 193 -9.73 25.38 6.40
CA ASN A 193 -8.51 25.82 7.08
C ASN A 193 -7.92 24.74 8.00
N ASP A 194 -8.63 23.65 8.30
CA ASP A 194 -8.13 22.55 9.13
C ASP A 194 -7.04 21.74 8.37
N GLN A 195 -5.80 22.17 8.55
CA GLN A 195 -4.64 21.52 7.94
C GLN A 195 -4.42 20.11 8.47
N ASN A 196 -4.78 19.85 9.73
CA ASN A 196 -4.63 18.52 10.31
C ASN A 196 -5.59 17.53 9.66
N ALA A 197 -6.85 17.91 9.44
CA ALA A 197 -7.82 17.08 8.73
C ALA A 197 -7.35 16.76 7.30
N ARG A 198 -6.82 17.74 6.57
CA ARG A 198 -6.24 17.54 5.23
C ARG A 198 -5.04 16.60 5.25
N ASP A 199 -4.09 16.80 6.16
CA ASP A 199 -2.89 15.97 6.26
C ASP A 199 -3.25 14.52 6.63
N ARG A 200 -4.24 14.33 7.51
CA ARG A 200 -4.81 13.02 7.84
C ARG A 200 -5.44 12.38 6.61
N PHE A 201 -6.27 13.11 5.87
CA PHE A 201 -6.90 12.62 4.64
C PHE A 201 -5.87 12.13 3.61
N TYR A 202 -4.85 12.94 3.30
CA TYR A 202 -3.81 12.54 2.34
C TYR A 202 -2.98 11.35 2.84
N THR A 203 -2.65 11.33 4.13
CA THR A 203 -1.88 10.24 4.75
C THR A 203 -2.66 8.92 4.71
N LEU A 204 -3.96 8.95 5.06
CA LEU A 204 -4.84 7.78 5.01
C LEU A 204 -5.08 7.31 3.57
N SER A 205 -5.25 8.24 2.63
CA SER A 205 -5.39 7.92 1.20
C SER A 205 -4.16 7.19 0.68
N PHE A 206 -2.96 7.72 0.95
CA PHE A 206 -1.71 7.05 0.61
C PHE A 206 -1.60 5.68 1.27
N ARG A 207 -1.96 5.57 2.55
CA ARG A 207 -1.90 4.31 3.31
C ARG A 207 -2.73 3.20 2.66
N ILE A 208 -3.99 3.48 2.35
CA ILE A 208 -4.87 2.50 1.73
C ILE A 208 -4.41 2.23 0.29
N GLY A 209 -4.06 3.25 -0.49
CA GLY A 209 -3.58 3.07 -1.87
C GLY A 209 -2.28 2.26 -1.97
N ALA A 210 -1.31 2.52 -1.08
CA ALA A 210 -0.06 1.75 -1.01
C ALA A 210 -0.31 0.31 -0.55
N THR A 211 -1.28 0.09 0.35
CA THR A 211 -1.70 -1.26 0.77
C THR A 211 -2.32 -2.01 -0.41
N ILE A 212 -3.23 -1.39 -1.17
CA ILE A 212 -3.81 -2.01 -2.37
C ILE A 212 -2.73 -2.34 -3.41
N ALA A 213 -1.80 -1.41 -3.68
CA ALA A 213 -0.68 -1.66 -4.59
C ALA A 213 0.24 -2.81 -4.12
N HIS A 214 0.50 -2.88 -2.82
CA HIS A 214 1.22 -4.00 -2.19
C HIS A 214 0.50 -5.31 -2.44
N GLU A 215 -0.81 -5.38 -2.16
CA GLU A 215 -1.61 -6.59 -2.32
C GLU A 215 -1.69 -7.03 -3.80
N LEU A 216 -1.79 -6.08 -4.72
CA LEU A 216 -1.68 -6.34 -6.15
C LEU A 216 -0.32 -6.95 -6.56
N CYS A 217 0.76 -6.78 -5.79
CA CYS A 217 2.02 -7.49 -6.07
C CYS A 217 1.92 -8.99 -5.76
N HIS A 218 1.07 -9.41 -4.81
CA HIS A 218 0.80 -10.82 -4.56
C HIS A 218 -0.08 -11.44 -5.65
N VAL A 219 -1.04 -10.67 -6.16
CA VAL A 219 -1.84 -11.04 -7.34
C VAL A 219 -0.95 -11.13 -8.61
N PHE A 220 0.06 -10.28 -8.73
CA PHE A 220 1.03 -10.36 -9.83
C PHE A 220 1.84 -11.66 -9.81
N THR A 221 2.19 -12.18 -8.62
CA THR A 221 2.86 -13.48 -8.48
C THR A 221 2.05 -14.61 -9.13
N THR A 222 0.73 -14.67 -8.91
CA THR A 222 -0.13 -15.72 -9.50
C THR A 222 -0.26 -15.56 -11.02
N PHE A 223 -0.34 -14.32 -11.51
CA PHE A 223 -0.32 -14.00 -12.94
C PHE A 223 0.95 -14.46 -13.64
N LEU A 224 2.12 -14.29 -13.00
CA LEU A 224 3.41 -14.69 -13.56
C LEU A 224 3.60 -16.20 -13.55
N LEU A 225 3.14 -16.87 -12.50
CA LEU A 225 3.40 -18.30 -12.28
C LEU A 225 2.31 -19.22 -12.81
N TYR A 226 1.25 -18.67 -13.42
CA TYR A 226 0.09 -19.43 -13.90
C TYR A 226 -0.41 -20.43 -12.84
N ASP A 227 -0.43 -20.01 -11.59
CA ASP A 227 -0.80 -20.87 -10.47
C ASP A 227 -1.53 -20.01 -9.41
N PRO A 228 -2.82 -20.28 -9.17
CA PRO A 228 -3.61 -19.55 -8.17
C PRO A 228 -3.09 -19.75 -6.75
N ASN A 229 -2.33 -20.80 -6.48
CA ASN A 229 -1.80 -21.11 -5.15
C ASN A 229 -0.34 -20.69 -4.98
N ALA A 230 0.31 -20.20 -6.04
CA ALA A 230 1.74 -19.92 -6.00
C ALA A 230 2.08 -18.81 -5.00
N ASN A 231 2.92 -19.14 -4.02
CA ASN A 231 3.46 -18.18 -3.08
C ASN A 231 4.65 -17.44 -3.67
N THR A 232 4.90 -16.24 -3.16
CA THR A 232 6.12 -15.51 -3.47
C THR A 232 7.32 -16.33 -2.98
N PRO A 233 8.36 -16.57 -3.79
CA PRO A 233 9.54 -17.30 -3.34
C PRO A 233 10.22 -16.61 -2.14
N PRO A 234 10.77 -17.36 -1.15
CA PRO A 234 11.38 -16.79 0.06
C PRO A 234 12.43 -15.69 -0.20
N ALA A 235 13.25 -15.88 -1.24
CA ALA A 235 14.30 -14.93 -1.63
C ALA A 235 13.76 -13.61 -2.22
N VAL A 236 12.48 -13.57 -2.61
CA VAL A 236 11.78 -12.38 -3.05
C VAL A 236 11.09 -11.76 -1.84
N SER A 237 11.90 -11.13 -0.99
CA SER A 237 11.45 -10.38 0.18
C SER A 237 12.39 -9.20 0.43
N TYR A 238 12.00 -8.32 1.35
CA TYR A 238 12.86 -7.26 1.85
C TYR A 238 13.14 -7.49 3.33
N ALA A 239 14.41 -7.35 3.75
CA ALA A 239 14.83 -7.29 5.15
C ALA A 239 14.18 -8.34 6.11
N GLY A 240 13.95 -9.56 5.63
CA GLY A 240 13.41 -10.66 6.46
C GLY A 240 11.90 -10.56 6.77
N TRP A 241 11.13 -9.78 6.00
CA TRP A 241 9.67 -9.71 6.16
C TRP A 241 8.93 -10.97 5.69
N GLY A 242 9.60 -11.84 4.92
CA GLY A 242 9.12 -13.20 4.63
C GLY A 242 9.60 -14.22 5.66
N ASN A 243 9.24 -15.47 5.45
CA ASN A 243 9.76 -16.61 6.20
C ASN A 243 10.59 -17.54 5.31
N THR A 244 11.06 -18.65 5.87
CA THR A 244 11.89 -19.63 5.14
C THR A 244 11.16 -20.30 3.96
N MET A 245 9.83 -20.24 3.92
CA MET A 245 8.97 -20.92 2.94
C MET A 245 8.23 -19.95 2.01
N VAL A 246 8.03 -18.70 2.41
CA VAL A 246 7.23 -17.70 1.68
C VAL A 246 7.88 -16.32 1.79
N GLY A 247 8.13 -15.69 0.64
CA GLY A 247 8.60 -14.32 0.54
C GLY A 247 7.46 -13.30 0.61
N GLU A 248 7.79 -12.01 0.41
CA GLU A 248 6.84 -10.90 0.50
C GLU A 248 7.05 -9.95 -0.69
N SER A 249 6.35 -10.21 -1.80
CA SER A 249 6.56 -9.48 -3.06
C SER A 249 6.15 -8.02 -2.93
N GLY A 250 5.07 -7.74 -2.19
CA GLY A 250 4.66 -6.39 -1.85
C GLY A 250 5.73 -5.62 -1.08
N ARG A 251 6.38 -6.23 -0.08
CA ARG A 251 7.48 -5.58 0.68
C ARG A 251 8.71 -5.33 -0.17
N ARG A 252 9.06 -6.26 -1.06
CA ARG A 252 10.12 -6.03 -2.04
C ARG A 252 9.78 -4.86 -2.96
N TRP A 253 8.59 -4.85 -3.52
CA TRP A 253 8.12 -3.78 -4.41
C TRP A 253 8.10 -2.42 -3.69
N GLU A 254 7.61 -2.34 -2.46
CA GLU A 254 7.67 -1.14 -1.62
C GLU A 254 9.10 -0.62 -1.48
N SER A 255 10.05 -1.52 -1.22
CA SER A 255 11.45 -1.13 -1.04
C SER A 255 12.09 -0.52 -2.29
N LEU A 256 11.66 -0.97 -3.47
CA LEU A 256 12.13 -0.45 -4.76
C LEU A 256 11.40 0.83 -5.15
N THR A 257 10.12 0.95 -4.78
CA THR A 257 9.24 2.07 -5.18
C THR A 257 9.37 3.26 -4.25
N PHE A 258 9.27 3.01 -2.95
CA PHE A 258 9.30 4.04 -1.92
C PHE A 258 10.68 4.21 -1.31
N GLY A 259 11.60 3.26 -1.52
CA GLY A 259 12.96 3.21 -0.95
C GLY A 259 13.02 2.62 0.47
N GLY A 260 11.93 2.01 0.93
CA GLY A 260 11.85 1.28 2.20
C GLY A 260 10.50 0.58 2.35
N VAL A 261 10.36 -0.21 3.41
CA VAL A 261 9.10 -0.88 3.73
C VAL A 261 8.16 0.06 4.47
N VAL A 262 6.92 0.16 4.01
CA VAL A 262 5.96 1.09 4.60
C VAL A 262 5.46 0.54 5.94
N ASP A 263 5.76 1.26 7.02
CA ASP A 263 5.21 1.04 8.37
C ASP A 263 4.28 2.19 8.72
N MET A 264 3.06 1.88 9.12
CA MET A 264 2.00 2.87 9.27
C MET A 264 1.44 2.80 10.69
N ARG A 265 1.55 3.91 11.43
CA ARG A 265 1.28 4.00 12.87
C ARG A 265 0.30 5.13 13.18
N GLN A 266 -0.19 5.14 14.42
CA GLN A 266 -0.96 6.25 14.97
C GLN A 266 -0.05 7.15 15.78
N GLY A 267 -0.02 8.44 15.43
CA GLY A 267 0.50 9.48 16.31
C GLY A 267 -0.56 10.03 17.23
N SER A 268 -0.14 10.86 18.19
CA SER A 268 -1.02 11.49 19.17
C SER A 268 -2.18 12.30 18.57
N TRP A 269 -2.01 12.82 17.36
CA TRP A 269 -3.00 13.71 16.72
C TRP A 269 -3.34 13.34 15.27
N MET A 270 -2.56 12.43 14.66
CA MET A 270 -2.75 12.01 13.28
C MET A 270 -1.97 10.73 12.97
N GLU A 271 -2.38 10.07 11.90
CA GLU A 271 -1.71 8.93 11.31
C GLU A 271 -0.30 9.29 10.83
N ARG A 272 0.62 8.34 10.93
CA ARG A 272 2.04 8.50 10.59
C ARG A 272 2.49 7.37 9.69
N VAL A 273 3.37 7.70 8.75
CA VAL A 273 3.98 6.74 7.84
C VAL A 273 5.49 6.84 8.00
N GLY A 274 6.09 5.69 8.25
CA GLY A 274 7.53 5.49 8.32
C GLY A 274 7.97 4.53 7.23
N LEU A 275 9.19 4.70 6.74
CA LEU A 275 9.83 3.78 5.82
C LEU A 275 10.95 3.07 6.56
N LYS A 276 10.74 1.79 6.84
CA LYS A 276 11.73 0.92 7.45
C LYS A 276 12.82 0.62 6.43
N LEU A 277 14.03 1.03 6.77
CA LEU A 277 15.21 0.87 5.93
C LEU A 277 15.82 -0.51 6.11
N SER A 278 16.72 -0.87 5.19
CA SER A 278 17.41 -2.16 5.20
C SER A 278 18.14 -2.35 6.54
N GLY A 279 18.02 -3.54 7.12
CA GLY A 279 18.49 -3.88 8.45
C GLY A 279 17.52 -3.52 9.59
N GLY A 280 16.38 -2.89 9.29
CA GLY A 280 15.25 -2.74 10.22
C GLY A 280 15.45 -1.79 11.40
N ARG A 281 16.67 -1.30 11.66
CA ARG A 281 17.01 -0.46 12.82
C ARG A 281 16.64 1.00 12.69
N ARG A 282 16.35 1.48 11.48
CA ARG A 282 16.03 2.89 11.24
C ARG A 282 14.76 3.03 10.44
N THR A 283 13.96 4.01 10.83
CA THR A 283 12.72 4.38 10.18
C THR A 283 12.79 5.84 9.74
N PHE A 284 12.60 6.07 8.46
CA PHE A 284 12.46 7.42 7.91
C PHE A 284 11.00 7.86 8.05
N VAL A 285 10.74 8.93 8.81
CA VAL A 285 9.38 9.46 8.97
C VAL A 285 9.02 10.31 7.76
N VAL A 286 8.01 9.90 7.01
CA VAL A 286 7.56 10.60 5.80
C VAL A 286 6.74 11.83 6.19
N ASN A 287 6.98 12.94 5.49
CA ASN A 287 6.32 14.22 5.75
C ASN A 287 4.94 14.26 5.06
N PRO A 288 3.85 14.73 5.72
CA PRO A 288 2.53 14.81 5.10
C PRO A 288 2.44 15.51 3.73
N PRO A 289 3.19 16.59 3.43
CA PRO A 289 3.18 17.22 2.10
C PRO A 289 3.55 16.27 0.96
N SER A 290 4.36 15.23 1.20
CA SER A 290 4.67 14.22 0.18
C SER A 290 3.41 13.44 -0.22
N PHE A 291 2.50 13.16 0.71
CA PHE A 291 1.23 12.47 0.40
C PHE A 291 0.28 13.34 -0.38
N LYS A 292 0.30 14.66 -0.16
CA LYS A 292 -0.45 15.61 -0.99
C LYS A 292 0.06 15.63 -2.43
N ALA A 293 1.39 15.58 -2.64
CA ALA A 293 1.98 15.48 -3.98
C ALA A 293 1.55 14.17 -4.67
N ILE A 294 1.64 13.04 -3.96
CA ILE A 294 1.21 11.73 -4.46
C ILE A 294 -0.29 11.69 -4.81
N ALA A 295 -1.14 12.27 -3.96
CA ALA A 295 -2.57 12.43 -4.21
C ALA A 295 -2.87 13.25 -5.48
N ARG A 296 -1.97 14.18 -5.82
CA ARG A 296 -1.98 14.97 -7.08
C ARG A 296 -1.31 14.24 -8.25
N ARG A 297 -0.95 12.97 -8.09
CA ARG A 297 -0.19 12.16 -9.06
C ARG A 297 1.18 12.72 -9.40
N ASP A 298 1.74 13.55 -8.51
CA ASP A 298 3.13 13.97 -8.60
C ASP A 298 4.01 12.89 -7.96
N PHE A 299 4.34 11.87 -8.76
CA PHE A 299 5.21 10.76 -8.36
C PHE A 299 6.71 11.09 -8.51
N SER A 300 7.06 12.34 -8.85
CA SER A 300 8.47 12.77 -8.85
C SER A 300 9.11 12.72 -7.46
N VAL A 301 8.27 12.65 -6.41
CA VAL A 301 8.69 12.49 -5.01
C VAL A 301 9.15 11.06 -4.67
N PHE A 302 9.11 10.12 -5.61
CA PHE A 302 9.63 8.75 -5.42
C PHE A 302 11.11 8.63 -5.87
N PRO A 303 11.95 7.89 -5.12
CA PRO A 303 11.65 7.25 -3.84
C PRO A 303 11.47 8.30 -2.73
N LEU A 304 10.65 7.96 -1.73
CA LEU A 304 10.38 8.84 -0.59
C LEU A 304 11.60 9.03 0.33
N VAL A 305 12.66 8.23 0.12
CA VAL A 305 13.90 8.22 0.89
C VAL A 305 15.10 8.62 0.03
N ASP A 306 15.11 9.80 -0.61
CA ASP A 306 16.38 10.49 -0.89
C ASP A 306 16.25 11.96 -1.31
N GLU A 307 17.29 12.73 -0.98
CA GLU A 307 17.65 14.12 -1.36
C GLU A 307 16.65 15.29 -1.27
N ASP A 308 15.33 15.12 -1.36
CA ASP A 308 14.45 16.31 -1.47
C ASP A 308 14.35 17.08 -0.13
N CYS A 309 14.58 16.37 0.99
CA CYS A 309 14.82 17.00 2.29
C CYS A 309 16.10 17.86 2.29
N SER A 310 17.22 17.37 1.73
CA SER A 310 18.48 18.13 1.71
C SER A 310 18.43 19.31 0.72
N LYS A 311 17.72 19.19 -0.40
CA LYS A 311 17.53 20.27 -1.38
C LYS A 311 16.63 21.40 -0.88
N ARG A 312 15.65 21.10 -0.01
CA ARG A 312 14.77 22.10 0.62
C ARG A 312 15.21 22.51 2.04
N GLY A 313 16.42 22.14 2.46
CA GLY A 313 16.99 22.53 3.75
C GLY A 313 16.37 21.86 4.99
N GLY A 314 15.47 20.90 4.81
CA GLY A 314 14.90 20.10 5.90
C GLY A 314 15.80 18.92 6.24
N LYS A 315 16.14 18.70 7.52
CA LYS A 315 16.84 17.46 7.89
C LYS A 315 15.86 16.29 7.76
N PRO A 316 16.22 15.18 7.08
CA PRO A 316 15.38 13.99 7.04
C PRO A 316 15.16 13.49 8.47
N HIS A 317 13.89 13.30 8.85
CA HIS A 317 13.54 12.85 10.20
C HIS A 317 13.68 11.32 10.27
N ILE A 318 14.93 10.87 10.40
CA ILE A 318 15.26 9.46 10.63
C ILE A 318 15.31 9.24 12.14
N ILE A 319 14.56 8.26 12.61
CA ILE A 319 14.59 7.82 14.01
C ILE A 319 14.93 6.34 14.08
N ASP A 320 15.45 5.91 15.23
CA ASP A 320 15.61 4.50 15.54
C ASP A 320 14.24 3.80 15.53
N THR A 321 14.19 2.55 15.06
CA THR A 321 12.93 1.82 14.90
C THR A 321 12.25 1.55 16.23
N ASP A 322 12.98 1.26 17.31
CA ASP A 322 12.36 1.06 18.62
C ASP A 322 11.77 2.36 19.14
N SER A 323 12.44 3.49 18.87
CA SER A 323 11.90 4.83 19.15
C SER A 323 10.65 5.14 18.31
N TRP A 324 10.60 4.71 17.04
CA TRP A 324 9.40 4.80 16.20
C TRP A 324 8.24 4.02 16.80
N LEU A 325 8.49 2.76 17.19
CA LEU A 325 7.49 1.88 17.79
C LEU A 325 6.99 2.40 19.15
N ALA A 326 7.88 2.94 19.98
CA ALA A 326 7.51 3.50 21.28
C ALA A 326 6.77 4.84 21.16
N LYS A 327 7.11 5.66 20.17
CA LYS A 327 6.51 6.99 19.98
C LYS A 327 5.15 6.95 19.30
N TYR A 328 4.96 6.02 18.37
CA TYR A 328 3.75 5.95 17.57
C TYR A 328 3.04 4.63 17.82
N GLY A 329 1.90 4.72 18.51
CA GLY A 329 1.07 3.58 18.86
C GLY A 329 0.58 2.84 17.63
N ASN A 330 0.19 1.58 17.84
CA ASN A 330 -0.54 0.87 16.82
C ASN A 330 -1.90 1.58 16.60
N ILE A 331 -2.29 1.81 15.34
CA ILE A 331 -3.58 2.45 15.02
C ILE A 331 -4.79 1.66 15.52
N TYR A 332 -4.56 0.40 15.85
CA TYR A 332 -5.56 -0.54 16.33
C TYR A 332 -5.46 -0.84 17.84
N GLU A 333 -4.56 -0.19 18.60
CA GLU A 333 -4.40 -0.44 20.05
C GLU A 333 -5.69 -0.17 20.84
N ALA A 334 -6.50 0.82 20.44
CA ALA A 334 -7.79 1.08 21.06
C ALA A 334 -8.84 -0.05 20.85
N TYR A 335 -8.55 -1.00 19.96
CA TYR A 335 -9.45 -2.08 19.57
C TYR A 335 -8.98 -3.48 20.02
N SER A 336 -7.77 -3.59 20.60
CA SER A 336 -7.16 -4.89 20.93
C SER A 336 -7.73 -5.55 22.18
N GLU A 337 -8.38 -4.82 23.09
CA GLU A 337 -8.86 -5.37 24.37
C GLU A 337 -10.04 -6.35 24.22
N ASN A 338 -10.72 -6.37 23.05
CA ASN A 338 -11.84 -7.29 22.76
C ASN A 338 -11.54 -8.32 21.65
N ASP A 339 -10.30 -8.41 21.15
CA ASP A 339 -9.97 -8.99 19.84
C ASP A 339 -9.80 -10.53 19.83
N ASN A 340 -10.09 -11.22 20.94
CA ASN A 340 -9.93 -12.68 21.07
C ASN A 340 -10.90 -13.52 20.20
N HIS A 341 -11.84 -12.89 19.48
CA HIS A 341 -12.88 -13.60 18.72
C HIS A 341 -12.90 -13.30 17.22
N GLN A 342 -12.01 -12.46 16.69
CA GLN A 342 -12.00 -12.20 15.24
C GLN A 342 -11.31 -13.33 14.47
N PRO A 343 -11.98 -13.96 13.48
CA PRO A 343 -11.39 -15.02 12.70
C PRO A 343 -10.17 -14.50 11.95
N GLU A 344 -9.06 -15.24 12.04
CA GLU A 344 -7.80 -14.87 11.40
C GLU A 344 -7.95 -14.76 9.89
N ARG A 345 -8.90 -15.49 9.28
CA ARG A 345 -9.23 -15.47 7.86
C ARG A 345 -10.73 -15.66 7.66
N LEU A 346 -11.29 -15.00 6.63
CA LEU A 346 -12.64 -15.30 6.18
C LEU A 346 -12.73 -16.78 5.75
N PRO A 347 -13.84 -17.48 6.04
CA PRO A 347 -14.04 -18.83 5.52
C PRO A 347 -14.00 -18.85 3.99
N LYS A 348 -13.40 -19.89 3.42
CA LYS A 348 -13.24 -20.01 1.96
C LYS A 348 -14.56 -19.85 1.19
N HIS A 349 -15.65 -20.45 1.66
CA HIS A 349 -16.95 -20.33 1.00
C HIS A 349 -17.51 -18.89 0.99
N VAL A 350 -17.22 -18.08 2.01
CA VAL A 350 -17.61 -16.67 2.05
C VAL A 350 -16.81 -15.89 1.00
N LEU A 351 -15.51 -16.17 0.89
CA LEU A 351 -14.64 -15.57 -0.13
C LEU A 351 -15.06 -15.97 -1.53
N ASP A 352 -15.32 -17.25 -1.77
CA ASP A 352 -15.80 -17.75 -3.06
C ASP A 352 -17.15 -17.09 -3.42
N CYS A 353 -18.04 -16.90 -2.44
CA CYS A 353 -19.29 -16.17 -2.64
C CYS A 353 -19.06 -14.67 -2.92
N ALA A 354 -18.08 -14.05 -2.26
CA ALA A 354 -17.75 -12.65 -2.45
C ALA A 354 -17.04 -12.39 -3.80
N MET A 355 -16.33 -13.37 -4.34
CA MET A 355 -15.70 -13.30 -5.66
C MET A 355 -16.68 -13.66 -6.79
N SER A 356 -17.63 -14.56 -6.53
CA SER A 356 -18.73 -14.87 -7.44
C SER A 356 -19.75 -13.72 -7.48
N GLY A 357 -20.33 -13.47 -8.66
CA GLY A 357 -21.32 -12.40 -8.83
C GLY A 357 -20.73 -10.99 -8.97
N ALA A 358 -19.44 -10.83 -9.27
CA ALA A 358 -18.88 -9.53 -9.64
C ALA A 358 -19.39 -9.00 -11.01
N GLY A 359 -20.45 -9.60 -11.57
CA GLY A 359 -20.84 -9.48 -12.98
C GLY A 359 -21.40 -8.14 -13.46
N GLU A 360 -21.70 -7.20 -12.56
CA GLU A 360 -22.05 -5.82 -12.94
C GLU A 360 -20.93 -4.88 -12.50
N PHE A 361 -20.00 -4.69 -13.43
CA PHE A 361 -18.77 -3.96 -13.18
C PHE A 361 -18.96 -2.47 -13.35
N THR A 362 -18.67 -1.70 -12.30
CA THR A 362 -18.67 -0.24 -12.39
C THR A 362 -17.43 0.23 -13.14
N ARG A 363 -17.60 1.13 -14.11
CA ARG A 363 -16.51 1.85 -14.77
C ARG A 363 -16.45 3.27 -14.25
N LEU A 364 -15.36 3.61 -13.57
CA LEU A 364 -15.15 4.92 -12.97
C LEU A 364 -14.14 5.72 -13.79
N SER A 365 -14.42 7.00 -14.00
CA SER A 365 -13.44 7.93 -14.56
C SER A 365 -12.37 8.25 -13.53
N ALA A 366 -11.10 8.14 -13.93
CA ALA A 366 -9.96 8.48 -13.09
C ALA A 366 -9.94 9.98 -12.73
N ASP A 367 -10.54 10.85 -13.54
CA ASP A 367 -10.69 12.27 -13.24
C ASP A 367 -11.67 12.49 -12.09
N LYS A 368 -12.74 11.69 -12.04
CA LYS A 368 -13.72 11.76 -10.96
C LYS A 368 -13.13 11.29 -9.63
N LEU A 369 -12.39 10.19 -9.67
CA LEU A 369 -11.65 9.69 -8.51
C LEU A 369 -10.55 10.66 -8.08
N ARG A 370 -9.86 11.29 -9.05
CA ARG A 370 -8.89 12.34 -8.77
C ARG A 370 -9.55 13.55 -8.10
N ASN A 371 -10.68 14.01 -8.61
CA ASN A 371 -11.40 15.14 -8.03
C ASN A 371 -11.92 14.82 -6.63
N TRP A 372 -12.24 13.56 -6.33
CA TRP A 372 -12.56 13.14 -4.96
C TRP A 372 -11.35 13.34 -4.02
N THR A 373 -10.15 13.02 -4.50
CA THR A 373 -8.89 13.19 -3.75
C THR A 373 -8.41 14.66 -3.70
N LEU A 374 -8.72 15.48 -4.71
CA LEU A 374 -8.24 16.88 -4.81
C LEU A 374 -9.25 17.93 -4.36
N GLY A 375 -10.55 17.63 -4.40
CA GLY A 375 -11.64 18.59 -4.20
C GLY A 375 -11.70 19.22 -2.81
N ILE A 376 -10.90 18.74 -1.86
CA ILE A 376 -10.72 19.34 -0.54
C ILE A 376 -9.99 20.71 -0.63
N ASP A 377 -9.07 20.87 -1.59
CA ASP A 377 -8.31 22.12 -1.73
C ASP A 377 -9.11 23.22 -2.46
N GLU A 378 -10.16 22.88 -3.21
CA GLU A 378 -10.91 23.85 -4.03
C GLU A 378 -12.00 24.59 -3.26
N GLY A 379 -12.28 24.21 -2.00
CA GLY A 379 -13.30 24.88 -1.17
C GLY A 379 -14.72 24.83 -1.76
N ILE A 380 -14.95 23.97 -2.75
CA ILE A 380 -16.24 23.86 -3.43
C ILE A 380 -17.19 23.09 -2.49
N GLY A 381 -17.92 23.84 -1.66
CA GLY A 381 -19.06 23.35 -0.86
C GLY A 381 -20.26 22.88 -1.69
N GLY A 382 -20.11 22.77 -3.01
CA GLY A 382 -21.08 22.12 -3.88
C GLY A 382 -20.82 20.63 -3.90
N ARG A 383 -21.84 19.81 -3.57
CA ARG A 383 -21.80 18.36 -3.90
C ARG A 383 -21.38 18.25 -5.37
N PRO A 384 -20.24 17.61 -5.71
CA PRO A 384 -19.93 17.35 -7.10
C PRO A 384 -21.12 16.56 -7.68
N SER A 385 -21.80 17.10 -8.70
CA SER A 385 -22.93 16.41 -9.29
C SER A 385 -22.42 15.14 -9.97
N TRP A 386 -22.77 13.99 -9.42
CA TRP A 386 -22.38 12.68 -9.93
C TRP A 386 -23.21 12.38 -11.19
N SER A 387 -22.77 12.81 -12.38
CA SER A 387 -23.34 12.30 -13.64
C SER A 387 -22.57 11.03 -14.06
N TRP A 388 -23.31 10.01 -14.49
CA TRP A 388 -22.79 8.74 -14.95
C TRP A 388 -23.38 8.38 -16.31
N THR A 389 -22.59 7.74 -17.16
CA THR A 389 -23.07 7.13 -18.41
C THR A 389 -23.01 5.62 -18.22
N ILE A 390 -24.14 5.00 -17.84
CA ILE A 390 -24.27 3.55 -17.92
C ILE A 390 -24.35 3.21 -19.41
N LYS A 391 -23.23 2.76 -19.99
CA LYS A 391 -23.30 2.07 -21.28
C LYS A 391 -23.79 0.66 -21.01
N MET A 392 -25.10 0.44 -21.09
CA MET A 392 -25.62 -0.91 -21.26
C MET A 392 -25.08 -1.44 -22.58
N SER A 393 -24.19 -2.42 -22.52
CA SER A 393 -23.81 -3.21 -23.69
C SER A 393 -25.04 -4.00 -24.13
N ALA A 394 -25.54 -3.71 -25.33
CA ALA A 394 -26.62 -4.45 -25.98
C ALA A 394 -26.17 -5.85 -26.40
#